data_AF-A0A7J3TV61-F1
#
_entry.id   AF-A0A7J3TV61-F1
#
_cell.length_a   1.000
_cell.length_b   1.000
_cell.length_c   1.000
_cell.angle_alpha   90.00
_cell.angle_beta   90.00
_cell.angle_gamma   90.00
#
_symmetry.space_group_name_H-M   'P 1'
#
loop_
_entity.id
_entity.type
_entity.pdbx_description
1 polymer ?
#
loop_
_entity_poly.entity_id
_entity_poly.type
_entity_poly.pdbx_seq_one_letter_code
_entity_poly.pdbx_strand_id
1 'polypeptide(L)' 'MSRRRYPKPARELILELLRGVKRPVRLSEIVEKTDIKYNTVRGRLYELKREGLVRYTSDGWVCSE' A
#
# COMPACT_ATOMS: atom_id res chain seq x y z
N MET A 1 17.25 -2.69 -16.05
CA MET A 1 16.72 -2.88 -14.68
C MET A 1 15.64 -3.96 -14.71
N SER A 2 15.87 -5.09 -14.05
CA SER A 2 14.93 -6.23 -14.05
C SER A 2 13.67 -5.88 -13.25
N ARG A 3 12.52 -5.77 -13.92
CA ARG A 3 11.22 -5.60 -13.28
C ARG A 3 10.88 -6.93 -12.59
N ARG A 4 11.02 -7.02 -11.27
CA ARG A 4 10.37 -8.10 -10.50
C ARG A 4 8.89 -8.07 -10.85
N ARG A 5 8.40 -9.10 -11.54
CA ARG A 5 6.98 -9.29 -11.85
C ARG A 5 6.33 -9.83 -10.58
N TYR A 6 5.68 -8.94 -9.83
CA TYR A 6 4.72 -9.36 -8.82
C TYR A 6 3.54 -10.05 -9.54
N PRO A 7 2.94 -11.12 -8.96
CA PRO A 7 1.84 -11.85 -9.60
C PRO A 7 0.60 -10.97 -9.84
N LYS A 8 0.43 -9.92 -9.03
CA LYS A 8 -0.44 -8.76 -9.26
C LYS A 8 0.38 -7.47 -9.14
N PRO A 9 0.00 -6.35 -9.79
CA PRO A 9 0.67 -5.07 -9.59
C PRO A 9 0.76 -4.70 -8.11
N ALA A 10 1.94 -4.24 -7.65
CA ALA A 10 2.16 -3.81 -6.27
C ALA A 10 1.08 -2.84 -5.76
N ARG A 11 0.58 -1.97 -6.64
CA ARG A 11 -0.53 -1.04 -6.37
C ARG A 11 -1.80 -1.77 -5.93
N GLU A 12 -2.19 -2.83 -6.65
CA GLU A 12 -3.41 -3.59 -6.38
C GLU A 12 -3.28 -4.37 -5.08
N LEU A 13 -2.14 -5.02 -4.84
CA LEU A 13 -1.90 -5.76 -3.59
C LEU A 13 -1.99 -4.86 -2.36
N ILE A 14 -1.43 -3.65 -2.43
CA ILE A 14 -1.50 -2.67 -1.34
C ILE A 14 -2.94 -2.21 -1.12
N LEU A 15 -3.68 -1.95 -2.19
CA LEU A 15 -5.07 -1.51 -2.10
C LEU A 15 -6.00 -2.62 -1.58
N GLU A 16 -5.83 -3.85 -2.05
CA GLU A 16 -6.55 -5.04 -1.55
C GLU A 16 -6.29 -5.24 -0.06
N LEU A 17 -5.03 -5.14 0.39
CA LEU A 17 -4.68 -5.22 1.80
C LEU A 17 -5.40 -4.13 2.63
N LEU A 18 -5.33 -2.88 2.20
CA LEU A 18 -5.94 -1.76 2.92
C LEU A 18 -7.47 -1.81 2.91
N ARG A 19 -8.10 -2.39 1.88
CA ARG A 19 -9.55 -2.63 1.84
C ARG A 19 -9.98 -3.77 2.77
N GLY A 20 -9.19 -4.83 2.85
CA GLY A 20 -9.45 -5.96 3.75
C GLY A 20 -9.26 -5.59 5.22
N VAL A 21 -8.38 -4.63 5.51
CA VAL A 21 -8.05 -4.20 6.86
C VAL A 21 -8.74 -2.86 7.16
N LYS A 22 -9.89 -2.91 7.88
CA LYS A 22 -10.67 -1.73 8.30
C LYS A 22 -10.00 -0.91 9.44
N ARG A 23 -8.67 -0.90 9.51
CA ARG A 23 -7.88 -0.13 10.48
C ARG A 23 -6.67 0.50 9.81
N PRO A 24 -6.08 1.54 10.43
CA PRO A 24 -4.78 2.04 10.01
C PRO A 24 -3.71 0.95 9.97
N VAL A 25 -2.96 0.91 8.87
CA VAL A 25 -1.86 -0.03 8.65
C VAL A 25 -0.57 0.77 8.46
N ARG A 26 0.44 0.43 9.27
CA ARG A 26 1.75 1.07 9.16
C ARG A 26 2.48 0.61 7.91
N LEU A 27 3.37 1.44 7.41
CA LEU A 27 4.11 1.13 6.19
C LEU A 27 4.98 -0.12 6.35
N SER A 28 5.60 -0.33 7.52
CA SER A 28 6.33 -1.55 7.85
C SER A 28 5.44 -2.80 7.78
N GLU A 29 4.22 -2.71 8.33
CA GLU A 29 3.26 -3.82 8.29
C GLU A 29 2.82 -4.13 6.85
N ILE A 30 2.64 -3.12 5.99
CA ILE A 30 2.33 -3.32 4.57
C ILE A 30 3.49 -4.05 3.87
N VAL A 31 4.75 -3.68 4.17
CA VAL A 31 5.93 -4.35 3.63
C VAL A 31 5.97 -5.82 4.05
N GLU A 32 5.75 -6.10 5.34
CA GLU A 32 5.72 -7.47 5.87
C GLU A 32 4.61 -8.32 5.25
N LYS A 33 3.40 -7.76 5.09
CA LYS A 33 2.24 -8.50 4.58
C LYS A 33 2.25 -8.71 3.07
N THR A 34 2.93 -7.85 2.32
CA THR A 34 2.92 -7.90 0.84
C THR A 34 4.23 -8.39 0.24
N ASP A 35 5.31 -8.48 1.03
CA ASP A 35 6.70 -8.70 0.59
C ASP A 35 7.15 -7.71 -0.52
N ILE A 36 6.50 -6.54 -0.58
CA ILE A 36 6.87 -5.45 -1.49
C ILE A 36 7.92 -4.60 -0.80
N LYS A 37 8.98 -4.22 -1.54
CA LYS A 37 10.03 -3.34 -1.02
C LYS A 37 9.44 -2.04 -0.45
N TYR A 38 9.95 -1.62 0.70
CA TYR A 38 9.58 -0.39 1.40
C TYR A 38 9.40 0.82 0.48
N ASN A 39 10.40 1.12 -0.37
CA ASN A 39 10.34 2.27 -1.28
C ASN A 39 9.24 2.15 -2.33
N THR A 40 8.95 0.93 -2.78
CA THR A 40 7.84 0.66 -3.70
C THR A 40 6.51 0.85 -2.99
N VAL A 41 6.36 0.31 -1.77
CA VAL A 41 5.16 0.52 -0.94
C VAL A 41 4.91 2.02 -0.72
N ARG A 42 5.94 2.75 -0.28
CA ARG A 42 5.88 4.20 -0.11
C ARG A 42 5.43 4.89 -1.38
N GLY A 43 6.10 4.65 -2.52
CA GLY A 43 5.74 5.26 -3.79
C GLY A 43 4.28 5.02 -4.18
N ARG A 44 3.80 3.77 -4.09
CA ARG A 44 2.42 3.41 -4.42
C ARG A 44 1.40 4.02 -3.47
N LEU A 45 1.67 4.10 -2.18
CA LEU A 45 0.77 4.74 -1.21
C LEU A 45 0.59 6.24 -1.49
N TYR A 46 1.67 6.95 -1.86
CA TYR A 46 1.56 8.36 -2.25
C TYR A 46 0.82 8.54 -3.57
N GLU A 47 1.00 7.65 -4.55
CA GLU A 47 0.19 7.65 -5.77
C GLU A 47 -1.30 7.48 -5.46
N LEU A 48 -1.66 6.42 -4.71
CA LEU A 48 -3.03 6.14 -4.28
C LEU A 48 -3.63 7.29 -3.46
N LYS A 49 -2.83 7.98 -2.65
CA LYS A 49 -3.27 9.16 -1.89
C LYS A 49 -3.64 10.32 -2.80
N ARG A 50 -2.83 10.60 -3.84
CA ARG A 50 -3.15 11.64 -4.83
C ARG A 50 -4.42 11.32 -5.61
N GLU A 51 -4.68 10.03 -5.83
CA GLU A 51 -5.91 9.53 -6.46
C GLU A 51 -7.12 9.51 -5.50
N GLY A 52 -6.93 9.86 -4.22
CA GLY A 52 -7.99 9.87 -3.21
C GLY A 52 -8.38 8.49 -2.67
N LEU A 53 -7.74 7.41 -3.11
CA LEU A 53 -8.09 6.03 -2.76
C LEU A 53 -7.62 5.61 -1.37
N VAL A 54 -6.62 6.29 -0.83
CA VAL A 54 -6.12 6.06 0.54
C VAL A 54 -5.83 7.39 1.21
N ARG A 55 -5.83 7.39 2.53
CA ARG A 55 -5.41 8.53 3.34
C ARG A 55 -4.40 8.10 4.40
N TYR A 56 -3.52 9.02 4.75
CA TYR A 56 -2.56 8.84 5.83
C TYR A 56 -3.11 9.50 7.10
N THR A 57 -3.10 8.76 8.19
CA THR A 57 -3.50 9.19 9.54
C THR A 57 -2.28 9.14 10.47
N SER A 58 -2.42 9.64 11.70
CA SER A 58 -1.40 9.46 12.76
C SER A 58 -0.98 8.02 12.96
N ASP A 59 -1.92 7.08 12.76
CA ASP A 59 -1.75 5.66 13.10
C ASP A 59 -1.38 4.79 11.90
N GLY A 60 -1.38 5.35 10.69
CA GLY A 60 -1.01 4.66 9.46
C GLY A 60 -1.88 4.98 8.26
N TRP A 61 -1.80 4.13 7.24
CA TRP A 61 -2.55 4.24 6.00
C TRP A 61 -3.89 3.52 6.12
N VAL A 62 -4.95 4.14 5.62
CA VAL A 62 -6.28 3.53 5.52
C VAL A 62 -6.81 3.70 4.11
N CYS A 63 -7.64 2.77 3.67
CA CYS A 63 -8.45 2.98 2.47
C CYS A 63 -9.39 4.16 2.72
N SER A 64 -9.49 5.04 1.72
CA SER A 64 -10.63 5.94 1.60
C SER A 64 -11.69 5.12 0.89
N GLU A 65 -12.77 4.76 1.58
CA GLU A 65 -13.95 4.20 0.91
C GLU A 65 -14.56 5.22 -0.05
#